data_AF-A0A250IBZ0-F1
#
_entry.id   AF-A0A250IBZ0-F1
#
_cell.length_a   1.000
_cell.length_b   1.000
_cell.length_c   1.000
_cell.angle_alpha   90.00
_cell.angle_beta   90.00
_cell.angle_gamma   90.00
#
_symmetry.space_group_name_H-M   'P 1'
#
loop_
_entity.id
_entity.type
_entity.pdbx_description
1 polymer ?
#
loop_
_entity_poly.entity_id
_entity_poly.type
_entity_poly.pdbx_seq_one_letter_code
_entity_poly.pdbx_strand_id
1 'polypeptide(L)'
;MRADLPRARWSGLLLAMALLSTGCVSLTPPSGRGMSLRYTPREPVPPVSAAGPGVESPHALPAPPGPETPQRMHQRRASREEVTTVAPDSARRGAWQRALAAQLAFRSAVLDVSGSTRRISDELSRLRTSGRGIADGNGVFLRYADYGATQLRWIDAQLAAATRLANAASEVEDSDMQLALLRLTGPRLEAAMMGALLLAVWLDLIHLADAVLTQHLYSEERMFADMWRWQEMLEPAMTALSSLEAGQVEAAAQDVPVLVGHLTGELAATLETMRKGAENVAKVLVLKEAIEALSLLSALRFSLPSVPPSAPALLGIGLSVGGDGPMMGTRMVVSAEWVEMMRQLVRAGVLSPPVVSAAIRIQAGQVMLAQAHGELPRGVREALGDGPEVGAMRETGKAGAGMAEPPRHHVLPKEFREWFEKRGFTGEMDIDQFCVKLEQAHHEAIHGGGDWKLGRAWPGEWNQIIMEVLGRAESRAGRMLTRNEILKIVAGRMEAYYIPMNFIPWRGP
;
A
#
# COMPACT_ATOMS: atom_id res chain seq x y z
N MET A 1 31.66 31.02 60.70
CA MET A 1 30.89 31.07 59.45
C MET A 1 31.79 30.56 58.33
N ARG A 2 31.36 29.56 57.54
CA ARG A 2 32.09 29.05 56.37
C ARG A 2 31.34 29.44 55.09
N ALA A 3 32.07 29.58 53.99
CA ALA A 3 31.51 29.73 52.65
C ALA A 3 32.12 28.65 51.75
N ASP A 4 31.27 27.84 51.12
CA ASP A 4 31.65 26.82 50.14
C ASP A 4 30.70 26.93 48.94
N LEU A 5 31.24 27.19 47.75
CA LEU A 5 30.50 27.20 46.49
C LEU A 5 31.43 26.96 45.27
N PRO A 6 31.76 25.69 44.94
CA PRO A 6 32.12 25.38 43.55
C PRO A 6 31.69 23.97 43.06
N ARG A 7 31.23 23.87 41.79
CA ARG A 7 31.56 22.78 40.83
C ARG A 7 30.77 22.83 39.52
N ALA A 8 29.48 23.16 39.55
CA ALA A 8 28.55 22.87 38.45
C ALA A 8 28.92 23.46 37.06
N ARG A 9 29.61 24.61 37.01
CA ARG A 9 29.93 25.28 35.73
C ARG A 9 31.12 24.71 34.94
N TRP A 10 31.98 23.89 35.56
CA TRP A 10 33.18 23.37 34.90
C TRP A 10 32.93 22.06 34.12
N SER A 11 31.97 21.25 34.56
CA SER A 11 31.65 19.96 33.91
C SER A 11 31.07 20.14 32.50
N GLY A 12 30.21 21.14 32.29
CA GLY A 12 29.61 21.41 30.97
C GLY A 12 30.62 21.88 29.92
N LEU A 13 31.63 22.64 30.34
CA LEU A 13 32.68 23.14 29.44
C LEU A 13 33.61 22.02 28.97
N LEU A 14 33.92 21.06 29.85
CA LEU A 14 34.74 19.89 29.52
C LEU A 14 34.02 18.92 28.57
N LEU A 15 32.70 18.75 28.71
CA LEU A 15 31.90 17.91 27.81
C LEU A 15 31.83 18.50 26.39
N ALA A 16 31.67 19.82 26.27
CA ALA A 16 31.68 20.52 24.99
C ALA A 16 33.06 20.46 24.29
N MET A 17 34.15 20.59 25.04
CA MET A 17 35.52 20.46 24.53
C MET A 17 35.85 19.04 24.05
N ALA A 18 35.33 18.00 24.72
CA ALA A 18 35.51 16.62 24.29
C ALA A 18 34.84 16.37 22.92
N LEU A 19 33.59 16.80 22.75
CA LEU A 19 32.81 16.59 21.51
C LEU A 19 33.36 17.32 20.28
N LEU A 20 34.11 18.42 20.46
CA LEU A 20 34.75 19.17 19.37
C LEU A 20 36.14 18.62 18.97
N SER A 21 36.67 17.64 19.71
CA SER A 21 38.06 17.16 19.53
C SER A 21 38.19 15.90 18.65
N THR A 22 37.09 15.23 18.30
CA THR A 22 37.09 13.98 17.53
C THR A 22 36.30 14.11 16.23
N GLY A 23 36.99 14.17 15.07
CA GLY A 23 36.36 13.79 13.80
C GLY A 23 36.59 14.63 12.54
N CYS A 24 37.61 15.49 12.44
CA CYS A 24 38.02 16.03 11.14
C CYS A 24 38.93 15.04 10.39
N VAL A 25 38.35 14.18 9.54
CA VAL A 25 39.09 13.49 8.46
C VAL A 25 38.32 13.63 7.16
N SER A 26 38.89 14.38 6.22
CA SER A 26 38.34 14.54 4.87
C SER A 26 38.75 13.36 3.98
N LEU A 27 37.81 12.80 3.24
CA LEU A 27 38.08 11.95 2.09
C LEU A 27 37.22 12.38 0.90
N THR A 28 37.88 12.70 -0.21
CA THR A 28 37.29 13.03 -1.51
C THR A 28 36.76 11.77 -2.23
N PRO A 29 35.78 11.91 -3.14
CA PRO A 29 34.95 10.78 -3.60
C PRO A 29 35.48 10.07 -4.86
N PRO A 30 35.11 8.79 -5.06
CA PRO A 30 34.98 8.17 -6.37
C PRO A 30 33.49 8.01 -6.80
N SER A 31 33.30 7.74 -8.09
CA SER A 31 32.04 8.00 -8.82
C SER A 31 30.93 6.95 -8.67
N GLY A 32 29.70 7.40 -8.96
CA GLY A 32 28.43 6.72 -8.71
C GLY A 32 28.24 5.28 -9.20
N ARG A 33 27.50 4.52 -8.38
CA ARG A 33 26.65 3.40 -8.81
C ARG A 33 25.46 3.30 -7.85
N GLY A 34 24.26 3.10 -8.40
CA GLY A 34 23.02 3.04 -7.60
C GLY A 34 22.97 1.79 -6.71
N MET A 35 22.42 1.95 -5.51
CA MET A 35 22.38 0.89 -4.49
C MET A 35 20.94 0.67 -4.00
N SER A 36 20.30 -0.38 -4.48
CA SER A 36 19.14 -0.97 -3.80
C SER A 36 19.64 -1.68 -2.55
N LEU A 37 19.31 -1.15 -1.37
CA LEU A 37 19.69 -1.76 -0.10
C LEU A 37 18.60 -2.73 0.37
N ARG A 38 18.84 -4.03 0.17
CA ARG A 38 18.06 -5.11 0.79
C ARG A 38 18.61 -5.39 2.19
N TYR A 39 17.71 -5.51 3.16
CA TYR A 39 18.03 -6.08 4.47
C TYR A 39 17.96 -7.62 4.39
N THR A 40 18.99 -8.31 4.88
CA THR A 40 19.00 -9.80 4.96
C THR A 40 19.59 -10.24 6.30
N PRO A 41 18.81 -10.91 7.18
CA PRO A 41 19.34 -11.61 8.33
C PRO A 41 20.22 -12.78 7.90
N ARG A 42 21.26 -13.10 8.69
CA ARG A 42 22.21 -14.18 8.43
C ARG A 42 22.11 -15.24 9.51
N GLU A 43 21.58 -16.41 9.15
CA GLU A 43 21.61 -17.62 10.00
C GLU A 43 22.49 -18.73 9.38
N PRO A 44 23.05 -19.64 10.21
CA PRO A 44 24.08 -20.59 9.78
C PRO A 44 23.50 -21.90 9.21
N VAL A 45 24.15 -22.41 8.16
CA VAL A 45 23.78 -23.65 7.45
C VAL A 45 24.55 -24.87 8.00
N PRO A 46 23.86 -25.96 8.40
CA PRO A 46 24.46 -27.30 8.52
C PRO A 46 24.32 -28.11 7.20
N PRO A 47 25.15 -29.16 6.98
CA PRO A 47 25.53 -29.59 5.63
C PRO A 47 24.56 -30.57 4.92
N VAL A 48 24.63 -30.52 3.60
CA VAL A 48 23.99 -31.45 2.64
C VAL A 48 24.76 -32.77 2.55
N SER A 49 24.04 -33.89 2.56
CA SER A 49 24.54 -35.19 2.09
C SER A 49 23.90 -35.56 0.76
N ALA A 50 24.72 -36.01 -0.19
CA ALA A 50 24.29 -36.32 -1.56
C ALA A 50 24.09 -37.82 -1.79
N ALA A 51 23.05 -38.19 -2.54
CA ALA A 51 22.96 -39.45 -3.30
C ALA A 51 21.85 -39.37 -4.37
N GLY A 52 22.20 -39.69 -5.62
CA GLY A 52 21.29 -40.29 -6.61
C GLY A 52 21.90 -41.62 -7.07
N PRO A 53 21.55 -42.17 -8.25
CA PRO A 53 20.45 -41.82 -9.16
C PRO A 53 19.68 -43.06 -9.74
N GLY A 54 18.61 -42.81 -10.51
CA GLY A 54 18.41 -43.51 -11.81
C GLY A 54 17.25 -44.51 -12.02
N VAL A 55 16.94 -44.67 -13.32
CA VAL A 55 16.32 -45.82 -14.05
C VAL A 55 14.79 -45.81 -14.33
N GLU A 56 14.48 -45.39 -15.58
CA GLU A 56 13.60 -45.95 -16.63
C GLU A 56 12.11 -46.32 -16.42
N SER A 57 11.34 -46.06 -17.49
CA SER A 57 9.99 -46.58 -17.78
C SER A 57 10.05 -47.75 -18.77
N PRO A 58 8.95 -48.51 -18.94
CA PRO A 58 8.54 -48.86 -20.32
C PRO A 58 7.03 -48.78 -20.59
N HIS A 59 6.70 -48.61 -21.88
CA HIS A 59 5.34 -48.62 -22.46
C HIS A 59 4.73 -50.03 -22.57
N ALA A 60 3.38 -50.11 -22.61
CA ALA A 60 2.66 -51.15 -23.35
C ALA A 60 1.23 -50.74 -23.76
N LEU A 61 0.86 -51.00 -25.02
CA LEU A 61 -0.50 -51.09 -25.61
C LEU A 61 -0.45 -52.31 -26.58
N PRO A 62 -1.52 -53.11 -26.74
CA PRO A 62 -2.55 -52.81 -27.76
C PRO A 62 -4.00 -53.34 -27.49
N ALA A 63 -4.95 -52.98 -28.37
CA ALA A 63 -6.33 -53.49 -28.49
C ALA A 63 -6.48 -54.33 -29.80
N PRO A 64 -7.66 -54.66 -30.44
CA PRO A 64 -9.11 -54.52 -30.13
C PRO A 64 -9.88 -55.86 -30.47
N PRO A 65 -11.07 -55.99 -31.17
CA PRO A 65 -12.31 -55.19 -31.33
C PRO A 65 -13.69 -55.96 -31.25
N GLY A 66 -14.81 -55.23 -31.15
CA GLY A 66 -16.14 -55.55 -31.76
C GLY A 66 -17.12 -56.50 -31.02
N PRO A 67 -18.42 -56.60 -31.44
CA PRO A 67 -19.06 -56.05 -32.65
C PRO A 67 -20.33 -55.18 -32.40
N GLU A 68 -21.14 -54.97 -33.46
CA GLU A 68 -22.01 -53.81 -33.71
C GLU A 68 -23.53 -53.99 -33.46
N THR A 69 -24.25 -52.86 -33.61
CA THR A 69 -25.72 -52.62 -33.50
C THR A 69 -26.58 -53.30 -34.59
N PRO A 70 -27.93 -53.10 -34.61
CA PRO A 70 -28.46 -52.09 -35.56
C PRO A 70 -29.81 -51.37 -35.24
N GLN A 71 -29.94 -50.12 -35.71
CA GLN A 71 -31.17 -49.44 -36.20
C GLN A 71 -32.28 -49.07 -35.17
N ARG A 72 -33.12 -48.04 -35.28
CA ARG A 72 -33.42 -46.91 -36.22
C ARG A 72 -34.25 -45.85 -35.39
N MET A 73 -34.52 -44.59 -35.75
CA MET A 73 -34.34 -43.81 -36.99
C MET A 73 -34.11 -42.29 -36.70
N HIS A 74 -34.53 -41.38 -37.60
CA HIS A 74 -34.27 -39.93 -37.64
C HIS A 74 -35.27 -39.02 -36.90
N GLN A 75 -34.80 -37.90 -36.32
CA GLN A 75 -35.38 -36.59 -36.66
C GLN A 75 -34.32 -35.48 -36.66
N ARG A 76 -34.32 -34.66 -37.72
CA ARG A 76 -33.30 -33.65 -38.05
C ARG A 76 -33.92 -32.26 -37.87
N ARG A 77 -33.43 -31.42 -36.95
CA ARG A 77 -33.77 -29.99 -36.96
C ARG A 77 -32.65 -29.09 -36.44
N ALA A 78 -32.05 -28.38 -37.38
CA ALA A 78 -31.31 -27.11 -37.28
C ALA A 78 -30.45 -26.88 -36.02
N SER A 79 -29.13 -27.05 -36.20
CA SER A 79 -28.13 -26.23 -35.53
C SER A 79 -28.45 -24.74 -35.71
N ARG A 80 -28.60 -24.03 -34.59
CA ARG A 80 -28.58 -22.56 -34.55
C ARG A 80 -27.28 -22.15 -33.86
N GLU A 81 -26.33 -21.65 -34.64
CA GLU A 81 -25.24 -20.86 -34.08
C GLU A 81 -25.84 -19.60 -33.48
N GLU A 82 -25.99 -19.59 -32.16
CA GLU A 82 -26.34 -18.40 -31.41
C GLU A 82 -25.10 -17.53 -31.30
N VAL A 83 -24.81 -16.80 -32.38
CA VAL A 83 -23.85 -15.69 -32.36
C VAL A 83 -24.39 -14.68 -31.37
N THR A 84 -23.83 -14.70 -30.15
CA THR A 84 -24.09 -13.73 -29.09
C THR A 84 -23.54 -12.38 -29.51
N THR A 85 -24.33 -11.69 -30.33
CA THR A 85 -24.24 -10.24 -30.51
C THR A 85 -24.61 -9.59 -29.18
N VAL A 86 -23.59 -9.45 -28.32
CA VAL A 86 -23.67 -8.64 -27.10
C VAL A 86 -24.05 -7.22 -27.55
N ALA A 87 -25.32 -6.86 -27.38
CA ALA A 87 -25.82 -5.57 -27.84
C ALA A 87 -24.97 -4.45 -27.21
N PRO A 88 -24.59 -3.40 -27.97
CA PRO A 88 -23.71 -2.35 -27.47
C PRO A 88 -24.23 -1.69 -26.18
N ASP A 89 -25.56 -1.61 -26.02
CA ASP A 89 -26.21 -1.13 -24.80
C ASP A 89 -25.98 -2.00 -23.56
N SER A 90 -25.74 -3.30 -23.72
CA SER A 90 -25.42 -4.20 -22.59
C SER A 90 -23.96 -4.08 -22.15
N ALA A 91 -23.04 -3.96 -23.11
CA ALA A 91 -21.62 -3.70 -22.85
C ALA A 91 -21.44 -2.33 -22.14
N ARG A 92 -22.08 -1.28 -22.68
CA ARG A 92 -22.07 0.08 -22.11
C ARG A 92 -22.68 0.13 -20.71
N ARG A 93 -23.80 -0.54 -20.49
CA ARG A 93 -24.44 -0.65 -19.15
C ARG A 93 -23.53 -1.37 -18.16
N GLY A 94 -22.83 -2.42 -18.59
CA GLY A 94 -21.83 -3.11 -17.79
C GLY A 94 -20.62 -2.23 -17.44
N ALA A 95 -20.12 -1.42 -18.38
CA ALA A 95 -19.04 -0.47 -18.13
C ALA A 95 -19.44 0.58 -17.08
N TRP A 96 -20.61 1.19 -17.23
CA TRP A 96 -21.16 2.13 -16.25
C TRP A 96 -21.33 1.51 -14.85
N GLN A 97 -21.85 0.27 -14.77
CA GLN A 97 -21.98 -0.44 -13.49
C GLN A 97 -20.62 -0.69 -12.82
N ARG A 98 -19.58 -1.07 -13.59
CA ARG A 98 -18.22 -1.26 -13.07
C ARG A 98 -17.63 0.06 -12.56
N ALA A 99 -17.75 1.14 -13.33
CA ALA A 99 -17.24 2.46 -12.94
C ALA A 99 -17.93 2.98 -11.67
N LEU A 100 -19.26 2.82 -11.56
CA LEU A 100 -20.02 3.18 -10.36
C LEU A 100 -19.63 2.33 -9.14
N ALA A 101 -19.49 1.01 -9.30
CA ALA A 101 -19.08 0.12 -8.20
C ALA A 101 -17.67 0.47 -7.69
N ALA A 102 -16.73 0.75 -8.61
CA ALA A 102 -15.38 1.18 -8.28
C ALA A 102 -15.39 2.54 -7.55
N GLN A 103 -16.19 3.51 -8.00
CA GLN A 103 -16.32 4.83 -7.37
C GLN A 103 -16.88 4.74 -5.94
N LEU A 104 -17.87 3.87 -5.71
CA LEU A 104 -18.44 3.65 -4.39
C LEU A 104 -17.44 2.95 -3.46
N ALA A 105 -16.78 1.90 -3.93
CA ALA A 105 -15.74 1.20 -3.17
C ALA A 105 -14.56 2.13 -2.82
N PHE A 106 -14.16 3.01 -3.73
CA PHE A 106 -13.11 4.01 -3.49
C PHE A 106 -13.51 4.99 -2.38
N ARG A 107 -14.75 5.51 -2.41
CA ARG A 107 -15.26 6.42 -1.38
C ARG A 107 -15.31 5.74 -0.01
N SER A 108 -15.74 4.48 0.06
CA SER A 108 -15.70 3.70 1.30
C SER A 108 -14.26 3.52 1.81
N ALA A 109 -13.30 3.16 0.95
CA ALA A 109 -11.90 2.99 1.35
C ALA A 109 -11.27 4.29 1.88
N VAL A 110 -11.56 5.44 1.24
CA VAL A 110 -11.13 6.75 1.75
C VAL A 110 -11.73 7.04 3.13
N LEU A 111 -13.01 6.74 3.35
CA LEU A 111 -13.67 6.92 4.65
C LEU A 111 -13.08 6.02 5.74
N ASP A 112 -12.79 4.76 5.43
CA ASP A 112 -12.15 3.81 6.35
C ASP A 112 -10.76 4.30 6.79
N VAL A 113 -9.90 4.68 5.84
CA VAL A 113 -8.55 5.20 6.16
C VAL A 113 -8.65 6.53 6.91
N SER A 114 -9.52 7.45 6.49
CA SER A 114 -9.75 8.75 7.18
C SER A 114 -10.30 8.58 8.60
N GLY A 115 -11.11 7.54 8.84
CA GLY A 115 -11.59 7.18 10.16
C GLY A 115 -10.47 6.64 11.05
N SER A 116 -9.48 5.97 10.46
CA SER A 116 -8.27 5.52 11.16
C SER A 116 -7.33 6.69 11.47
N THR A 117 -7.02 7.55 10.49
CA THR A 117 -6.13 8.71 10.69
C THR A 117 -6.69 9.66 11.75
N ARG A 118 -8.01 9.88 11.78
CA ARG A 118 -8.65 10.68 12.83
C ARG A 118 -8.41 10.12 14.24
N ARG A 119 -8.63 8.82 14.46
CA ARG A 119 -8.39 8.18 15.76
C ARG A 119 -6.92 8.31 16.19
N ILE A 120 -5.99 8.14 15.25
CA ILE A 120 -4.55 8.36 15.48
C ILE A 120 -4.27 9.84 15.83
N SER A 121 -4.93 10.79 15.16
CA SER A 121 -4.83 12.23 15.44
C SER A 121 -5.26 12.57 16.87
N ASP A 122 -6.43 12.09 17.27
CA ASP A 122 -7.03 12.35 18.58
C ASP A 122 -6.14 11.77 19.69
N GLU A 123 -5.57 10.59 19.44
CA GLU A 123 -4.64 9.91 20.35
C GLU A 123 -3.29 10.63 20.50
N LEU A 124 -2.61 10.95 19.39
CA LEU A 124 -1.38 11.74 19.40
C LEU A 124 -1.58 13.11 20.07
N SER A 125 -2.76 13.72 19.89
CA SER A 125 -3.12 14.97 20.54
C SER A 125 -3.30 14.79 22.05
N ARG A 126 -4.01 13.73 22.48
CA ARG A 126 -4.17 13.40 23.91
C ARG A 126 -2.82 13.20 24.60
N LEU A 127 -1.93 12.40 24.00
CA LEU A 127 -0.62 12.09 24.55
C LEU A 127 0.24 13.35 24.74
N ARG A 128 0.27 14.25 23.74
CA ARG A 128 0.97 15.55 23.86
C ARG A 128 0.42 16.45 24.98
N THR A 129 -0.87 16.32 25.31
CA THR A 129 -1.53 17.12 26.37
C THR A 129 -1.55 16.43 27.74
N SER A 130 -0.98 15.23 27.88
CA SER A 130 -1.10 14.43 29.12
C SER A 130 -0.37 15.03 30.32
N GLY A 131 0.66 15.87 30.08
CA GLY A 131 1.51 16.47 31.11
C GLY A 131 2.38 15.46 31.88
N ARG A 132 2.54 14.24 31.35
CA ARG A 132 3.32 13.13 31.94
C ARG A 132 3.85 12.22 30.83
N GLY A 133 4.64 11.21 31.19
CA GLY A 133 5.11 10.20 30.24
C GLY A 133 5.94 10.84 29.13
N ILE A 134 5.51 10.72 27.86
CA ILE A 134 6.22 11.37 26.75
C ILE A 134 6.15 12.91 26.77
N ALA A 135 5.17 13.47 27.47
CA ALA A 135 4.90 14.91 27.57
C ALA A 135 5.34 15.52 28.92
N ASP A 136 6.21 14.83 29.66
CA ASP A 136 6.83 15.37 30.88
C ASP A 136 7.80 16.54 30.58
N GLY A 137 8.14 17.33 31.61
CA GLY A 137 8.72 18.67 31.51
C GLY A 137 10.06 18.81 30.77
N ASN A 138 10.77 17.72 30.48
CA ASN A 138 11.98 17.73 29.65
C ASN A 138 11.66 17.68 28.14
N GLY A 139 10.46 17.25 27.72
CA GLY A 139 9.99 17.26 26.33
C GLY A 139 10.74 16.35 25.33
N VAL A 140 11.78 15.64 25.77
CA VAL A 140 12.71 14.86 24.91
C VAL A 140 12.03 13.79 24.07
N PHE A 141 10.87 13.28 24.51
CA PHE A 141 10.09 12.26 23.79
C PHE A 141 8.99 12.84 22.87
N LEU A 142 8.61 14.11 23.01
CA LEU A 142 7.55 14.74 22.19
C LEU A 142 7.86 14.68 20.69
N ARG A 143 9.15 14.74 20.30
CA ARG A 143 9.61 14.57 18.92
C ARG A 143 9.07 13.31 18.22
N TYR A 144 8.80 12.23 18.96
CA TYR A 144 8.29 10.97 18.41
C TYR A 144 6.80 11.08 18.07
N ALA A 145 6.03 11.82 18.88
CA ALA A 145 4.66 12.22 18.55
C ALA A 145 4.63 13.27 17.42
N ASP A 146 5.63 14.17 17.34
CA ASP A 146 5.75 15.15 16.25
C ASP A 146 6.08 14.53 14.90
N TYR A 147 6.94 13.51 14.89
CA TYR A 147 7.15 12.63 13.73
C TYR A 147 5.82 12.00 13.30
N GLY A 148 5.12 11.33 14.23
CA GLY A 148 3.83 10.67 13.94
C GLY A 148 2.78 11.62 13.38
N ALA A 149 2.63 12.80 13.97
CA ALA A 149 1.72 13.84 13.48
C ALA A 149 2.15 14.44 12.12
N THR A 150 3.43 14.38 11.77
CA THR A 150 3.93 14.83 10.46
C THR A 150 3.63 13.81 9.38
N GLN A 151 3.81 12.52 9.67
CA GLN A 151 3.35 11.44 8.80
C GLN A 151 1.83 11.49 8.58
N LEU A 152 1.06 11.77 9.64
CA LEU A 152 -0.39 11.90 9.57
C LEU A 152 -0.85 13.00 8.60
N ARG A 153 -0.26 14.21 8.69
CA ARG A 153 -0.56 15.31 7.76
C ARG A 153 -0.25 14.96 6.31
N TRP A 154 0.79 14.16 6.06
CA TRP A 154 1.10 13.66 4.71
C TRP A 154 0.02 12.67 4.23
N ILE A 155 -0.41 11.70 5.06
CA ILE A 155 -1.48 10.75 4.72
C ILE A 155 -2.78 11.48 4.38
N ASP A 156 -3.22 12.41 5.24
CA ASP A 156 -4.45 13.18 5.02
C ASP A 156 -4.38 14.03 3.73
N ALA A 157 -3.19 14.57 3.39
CA ALA A 157 -2.98 15.26 2.13
C ALA A 157 -3.10 14.34 0.90
N GLN A 158 -2.62 13.09 0.99
CA GLN A 158 -2.79 12.10 -0.08
C GLN A 158 -4.25 11.68 -0.25
N LEU A 159 -4.98 11.45 0.85
CA LEU A 159 -6.41 11.15 0.82
C LEU A 159 -7.21 12.30 0.21
N ALA A 160 -6.89 13.56 0.56
CA ALA A 160 -7.52 14.73 -0.02
C ALA A 160 -7.24 14.87 -1.54
N ALA A 161 -6.01 14.62 -1.98
CA ALA A 161 -5.64 14.62 -3.40
C ALA A 161 -6.34 13.51 -4.19
N ALA A 162 -6.34 12.28 -3.65
CA ALA A 162 -7.04 11.14 -4.23
C ALA A 162 -8.56 11.39 -4.32
N THR A 163 -9.15 12.04 -3.32
CA THR A 163 -10.58 12.43 -3.32
C THR A 163 -10.91 13.47 -4.38
N ARG A 164 -10.06 14.50 -4.56
CA ARG A 164 -10.22 15.49 -5.65
C ARG A 164 -10.22 14.81 -7.02
N LEU A 165 -9.26 13.92 -7.23
CA LEU A 165 -9.10 13.18 -8.49
C LEU A 165 -10.25 12.20 -8.75
N ALA A 166 -10.73 11.47 -7.73
CA ALA A 166 -11.91 10.62 -7.84
C ALA A 166 -13.21 11.40 -8.10
N ASN A 167 -13.35 12.61 -7.54
CA ASN A 167 -14.49 13.46 -7.85
C ASN A 167 -14.43 13.95 -9.30
N ALA A 168 -13.27 14.41 -9.79
CA ALA A 168 -13.06 14.75 -11.20
C ALA A 168 -13.34 13.56 -12.13
N ALA A 169 -12.96 12.33 -11.75
CA ALA A 169 -13.30 11.12 -12.48
C ALA A 169 -14.82 10.91 -12.60
N SER A 170 -15.59 11.13 -11.53
CA SER A 170 -17.06 10.99 -11.53
C SER A 170 -17.82 12.04 -12.33
N GLU A 171 -17.17 13.10 -12.80
CA GLU A 171 -17.75 14.12 -13.69
C GLU A 171 -17.59 13.76 -15.18
N VAL A 172 -16.88 12.68 -15.51
CA VAL A 172 -16.65 12.25 -16.89
C VAL A 172 -17.73 11.27 -17.33
N GLU A 173 -18.38 11.56 -18.46
CA GLU A 173 -19.50 10.75 -18.99
C GLU A 173 -19.08 9.39 -19.54
N ASP A 174 -17.84 9.28 -20.03
CA ASP A 174 -17.30 8.03 -20.58
C ASP A 174 -16.84 7.12 -19.45
N SER A 175 -17.41 5.92 -19.37
CA SER A 175 -17.21 5.03 -18.21
C SER A 175 -15.84 4.38 -18.15
N ASP A 176 -15.17 4.17 -19.30
CA ASP A 176 -13.83 3.59 -19.31
C ASP A 176 -12.77 4.67 -19.05
N MET A 177 -12.98 5.91 -19.52
CA MET A 177 -12.21 7.09 -19.12
C MET A 177 -12.40 7.42 -17.63
N GLN A 178 -13.63 7.35 -17.09
CA GLN A 178 -13.90 7.49 -15.66
C GLN A 178 -13.09 6.47 -14.85
N LEU A 179 -13.10 5.20 -15.27
CA LEU A 179 -12.33 4.14 -14.61
C LEU A 179 -10.82 4.39 -14.73
N ALA A 180 -10.32 4.83 -15.88
CA ALA A 180 -8.93 5.18 -16.10
C ALA A 180 -8.44 6.33 -15.21
N LEU A 181 -9.27 7.36 -15.01
CA LEU A 181 -9.00 8.45 -14.06
C LEU A 181 -9.04 7.98 -12.60
N LEU A 182 -9.96 7.07 -12.26
CA LEU A 182 -10.02 6.51 -10.92
C LEU A 182 -8.77 5.67 -10.60
N ARG A 183 -8.17 4.98 -11.57
CA ARG A 183 -6.87 4.28 -11.41
C ARG A 183 -5.72 5.20 -11.01
N LEU A 184 -5.70 6.45 -11.50
CA LEU A 184 -4.68 7.44 -11.12
C LEU A 184 -4.73 7.84 -9.62
N THR A 185 -5.81 7.51 -8.91
CA THR A 185 -5.90 7.66 -7.45
C THR A 185 -5.16 6.56 -6.69
N GLY A 186 -4.90 5.42 -7.33
CA GLY A 186 -4.45 4.18 -6.69
C GLY A 186 -3.21 4.34 -5.82
N PRO A 187 -2.05 4.77 -6.35
CA PRO A 187 -0.82 4.90 -5.58
C PRO A 187 -0.94 5.82 -4.35
N ARG A 188 -1.86 6.80 -4.38
CA ARG A 188 -2.15 7.69 -3.23
C ARG A 188 -2.99 6.99 -2.18
N LEU A 189 -4.01 6.25 -2.58
CA LEU A 189 -4.84 5.45 -1.66
C LEU A 189 -4.03 4.31 -1.03
N GLU A 190 -3.20 3.63 -1.81
CA GLU A 190 -2.29 2.58 -1.34
C GLU A 190 -1.28 3.12 -0.34
N ALA A 191 -0.57 4.20 -0.68
CA ALA A 191 0.39 4.84 0.20
C ALA A 191 -0.26 5.34 1.50
N ALA A 192 -1.46 5.95 1.41
CA ALA A 192 -2.21 6.39 2.57
C ALA A 192 -2.66 5.23 3.47
N MET A 193 -3.16 4.14 2.89
CA MET A 193 -3.61 2.96 3.63
C MET A 193 -2.44 2.25 4.33
N MET A 194 -1.35 1.99 3.62
CA MET A 194 -0.16 1.34 4.20
C MET A 194 0.53 2.24 5.22
N GLY A 195 0.60 3.56 4.95
CA GLY A 195 1.09 4.56 5.90
C GLY A 195 0.25 4.63 7.17
N ALA A 196 -1.08 4.54 7.07
CA ALA A 196 -1.96 4.52 8.25
C ALA A 196 -1.81 3.24 9.08
N LEU A 197 -1.59 2.08 8.46
CA LEU A 197 -1.29 0.82 9.17
C LEU A 197 0.06 0.90 9.89
N LEU A 198 1.10 1.42 9.23
CA LEU A 198 2.41 1.66 9.85
C LEU A 198 2.34 2.68 10.99
N LEU A 199 1.55 3.74 10.82
CA LEU A 199 1.40 4.78 11.84
C LEU A 199 0.60 4.31 13.06
N ALA A 200 -0.32 3.36 12.90
CA ALA A 200 -0.96 2.68 14.03
C ALA A 200 0.04 1.84 14.84
N VAL A 201 0.97 1.14 14.18
CA VAL A 201 2.07 0.43 14.85
C VAL A 201 3.03 1.39 15.57
N TRP A 202 3.34 2.54 14.96
CA TRP A 202 4.12 3.60 15.61
C TRP A 202 3.42 4.17 16.85
N LEU A 203 2.10 4.31 16.81
CA LEU A 203 1.29 4.76 17.94
C LEU A 203 1.35 3.79 19.12
N ASP A 204 1.32 2.48 18.85
CA ASP A 204 1.47 1.44 19.88
C ASP A 204 2.84 1.51 20.59
N LEU A 205 3.90 1.83 19.83
CA LEU A 205 5.25 2.05 20.38
C LEU A 205 5.33 3.34 21.21
N ILE A 206 4.66 4.41 20.78
CA ILE A 206 4.54 5.64 21.59
C ILE A 206 3.75 5.38 22.88
N HIS A 207 2.65 4.61 22.82
CA HIS A 207 1.88 4.24 24.02
C HIS A 207 2.70 3.42 25.01
N LEU A 208 3.55 2.51 24.52
CA LEU A 208 4.49 1.80 25.36
C LEU A 208 5.43 2.79 26.05
N ALA A 209 6.08 3.68 25.30
CA ALA A 209 6.96 4.70 25.86
C ALA A 209 6.26 5.58 26.90
N ASP A 210 5.04 6.05 26.63
CA ASP A 210 4.25 6.88 27.55
C ASP A 210 3.94 6.16 28.87
N ALA A 211 3.49 4.91 28.79
CA ALA A 211 3.21 4.09 29.96
C ALA A 211 4.48 3.78 30.77
N VAL A 212 5.58 3.45 30.08
CA VAL A 212 6.88 3.16 30.69
C VAL A 212 7.43 4.36 31.45
N LEU A 213 7.43 5.53 30.81
CA LEU A 213 7.94 6.79 31.37
C LEU A 213 7.06 7.26 32.53
N THR A 214 5.73 7.19 32.39
CA THR A 214 4.77 7.54 33.46
C THR A 214 4.96 6.70 34.73
N GLN A 215 5.42 5.45 34.60
CA GLN A 215 5.52 4.49 35.70
C GLN A 215 6.96 4.19 36.14
N HIS A 216 7.95 4.85 35.51
CA HIS A 216 9.40 4.65 35.73
C HIS A 216 9.83 3.17 35.75
N LEU A 217 9.27 2.36 34.83
CA LEU A 217 9.49 0.91 34.76
C LEU A 217 10.71 0.48 33.93
N TYR A 218 11.41 1.43 33.30
CA TYR A 218 12.55 1.21 32.42
C TYR A 218 13.47 2.44 32.47
N SER A 219 14.73 2.31 32.01
CA SER A 219 15.63 3.47 31.91
C SER A 219 15.16 4.43 30.81
N GLU A 220 15.10 5.72 31.12
CA GLU A 220 14.76 6.78 30.16
C GLU A 220 15.75 6.83 28.99
N GLU A 221 17.05 6.74 29.26
CA GLU A 221 18.10 6.69 28.24
C GLU A 221 17.90 5.49 27.30
N ARG A 222 17.52 4.34 27.87
CA ARG A 222 17.29 3.12 27.09
C ARG A 222 16.00 3.21 26.27
N MET A 223 14.91 3.74 26.84
CA MET A 223 13.67 4.01 26.10
C MET A 223 13.90 5.02 24.96
N PHE A 224 14.75 6.02 25.17
CA PHE A 224 15.10 6.98 24.13
C PHE A 224 15.88 6.32 22.98
N ALA A 225 16.84 5.44 23.29
CA ALA A 225 17.58 4.67 22.29
C ALA A 225 16.69 3.66 21.53
N ASP A 226 15.77 3.00 22.24
CA ASP A 226 14.80 2.08 21.65
C ASP A 226 13.84 2.83 20.70
N MET A 227 13.25 3.96 21.13
CA MET A 227 12.39 4.80 20.29
C MET A 227 13.11 5.37 19.07
N TRP A 228 14.39 5.77 19.20
CA TRP A 228 15.22 6.20 18.06
C TRP A 228 15.38 5.07 17.04
N ARG A 229 15.81 3.88 17.50
CA ARG A 229 16.01 2.68 16.67
C ARG A 229 14.72 2.23 15.97
N TRP A 230 13.58 2.32 16.64
CA TRP A 230 12.28 2.00 16.04
C TRP A 230 11.86 3.02 14.97
N GLN A 231 12.17 4.31 15.16
CA GLN A 231 11.96 5.34 14.15
C GLN A 231 12.81 5.07 12.89
N GLU A 232 14.10 4.77 13.05
CA GLU A 232 15.03 4.44 11.94
C GLU A 232 14.57 3.24 11.10
N MET A 233 13.92 2.24 11.71
CA MET A 233 13.36 1.09 10.98
C MET A 233 12.08 1.43 10.19
N LEU A 234 11.34 2.44 10.62
CA LEU A 234 10.07 2.85 10.01
C LEU A 234 10.26 3.84 8.84
N GLU A 235 11.25 4.73 8.95
CA GLU A 235 11.52 5.80 7.99
C GLU A 235 11.71 5.33 6.53
N PRO A 236 12.43 4.23 6.22
CA PRO A 236 12.60 3.75 4.84
C PRO A 236 11.26 3.39 4.18
N ALA A 237 10.37 2.71 4.92
CA ALA A 237 9.06 2.32 4.41
C ALA A 237 8.16 3.56 4.19
N MET A 238 8.11 4.47 5.15
CA MET A 238 7.34 5.72 5.02
C MET A 238 7.86 6.60 3.87
N THR A 239 9.18 6.63 3.66
CA THR A 239 9.82 7.33 2.53
C THR A 239 9.45 6.71 1.19
N ALA A 240 9.51 5.38 1.07
CA ALA A 240 9.14 4.67 -0.15
C ALA A 240 7.65 4.86 -0.50
N LEU A 241 6.75 4.78 0.48
CA LEU A 241 5.32 5.10 0.30
C LEU A 241 5.11 6.58 -0.10
N SER A 242 5.87 7.50 0.49
CA SER A 242 5.81 8.94 0.17
C SER A 242 6.25 9.30 -1.25
N SER A 243 6.96 8.42 -1.95
CA SER A 243 7.33 8.62 -3.36
C SER A 243 6.12 8.63 -4.31
N LEU A 244 5.00 7.99 -3.92
CA LEU A 244 3.82 7.73 -4.76
C LEU A 244 4.12 6.97 -6.07
N GLU A 245 5.33 6.43 -6.22
CA GLU A 245 5.70 5.61 -7.34
C GLU A 245 5.10 4.20 -7.18
N ALA A 246 4.15 3.80 -8.03
CA ALA A 246 3.46 2.51 -7.92
C ALA A 246 4.39 1.32 -7.59
N GLY A 247 5.51 1.15 -8.32
CA GLY A 247 6.47 0.07 -8.04
C GLY A 247 7.23 0.19 -6.70
N GLN A 248 7.45 1.41 -6.17
CA GLN A 248 8.03 1.60 -4.84
C GLN A 248 6.97 1.38 -3.74
N VAL A 249 5.73 1.82 -3.98
CA VAL A 249 4.59 1.61 -3.08
C VAL A 249 4.28 0.12 -2.95
N GLU A 250 4.22 -0.60 -4.06
CA GLU A 250 4.05 -2.06 -4.10
C GLU A 250 5.20 -2.80 -3.41
N ALA A 251 6.46 -2.45 -3.72
CA ALA A 251 7.62 -3.07 -3.10
C ALA A 251 7.66 -2.83 -1.58
N ALA A 252 7.47 -1.58 -1.15
CA ALA A 252 7.38 -1.24 0.27
C ALA A 252 6.23 -2.01 0.94
N ALA A 253 5.05 -2.07 0.31
CA ALA A 253 3.91 -2.80 0.87
C ALA A 253 4.17 -4.31 1.03
N GLN A 254 4.94 -4.94 0.15
CA GLN A 254 5.36 -6.35 0.32
C GLN A 254 6.24 -6.55 1.56
N ASP A 255 7.09 -5.57 1.88
CA ASP A 255 8.02 -5.62 3.02
C ASP A 255 7.37 -5.18 4.35
N VAL A 256 6.33 -4.32 4.32
CA VAL A 256 5.66 -3.81 5.53
C VAL A 256 5.20 -4.93 6.50
N PRO A 257 4.56 -6.04 6.08
CA PRO A 257 4.17 -7.11 7.01
C PRO A 257 5.35 -7.71 7.81
N VAL A 258 6.55 -7.76 7.23
CA VAL A 258 7.77 -8.24 7.91
C VAL A 258 8.28 -7.18 8.88
N LEU A 259 8.32 -5.91 8.46
CA LEU A 259 8.67 -4.78 9.34
C LEU A 259 7.73 -4.70 10.55
N VAL A 260 6.43 -4.82 10.34
CA VAL A 260 5.42 -4.86 11.41
C VAL A 260 5.65 -6.04 12.35
N GLY A 261 5.94 -7.23 11.81
CA GLY A 261 6.31 -8.40 12.61
C GLY A 261 7.55 -8.16 13.48
N HIS A 262 8.57 -7.50 12.92
CA HIS A 262 9.80 -7.16 13.65
C HIS A 262 9.57 -6.12 14.76
N LEU A 263 8.88 -5.01 14.45
CA LEU A 263 8.49 -3.98 15.44
C LEU A 263 7.63 -4.56 16.57
N THR A 264 6.75 -5.50 16.25
CA THR A 264 5.95 -6.24 17.24
C THR A 264 6.82 -7.12 18.14
N GLY A 265 7.84 -7.78 17.58
CA GLY A 265 8.83 -8.55 18.33
C GLY A 265 9.67 -7.70 19.28
N GLU A 266 10.10 -6.51 18.83
CA GLU A 266 10.82 -5.53 19.63
C GLU A 266 9.98 -4.98 20.80
N LEU A 267 8.69 -4.67 20.54
CA LEU A 267 7.73 -4.30 21.57
C LEU A 267 7.56 -5.42 22.61
N ALA A 268 7.41 -6.67 22.17
CA ALA A 268 7.28 -7.83 23.05
C ALA A 268 8.56 -8.08 23.88
N ALA A 269 9.75 -7.93 23.28
CA ALA A 269 11.03 -8.05 23.98
C ALA A 269 11.23 -6.94 25.03
N THR A 270 10.74 -5.74 24.76
CA THR A 270 10.76 -4.62 25.71
C THR A 270 9.84 -4.89 26.88
N LEU A 271 8.59 -5.30 26.64
CA LEU A 271 7.63 -5.71 27.68
C LEU A 271 8.15 -6.85 28.56
N GLU A 272 8.79 -7.87 27.97
CA GLU A 272 9.38 -8.98 28.73
C GLU A 272 10.62 -8.54 29.53
N THR A 273 11.40 -7.57 29.04
CA THR A 273 12.50 -6.96 29.79
C THR A 273 11.97 -6.18 31.01
N MET A 274 10.90 -5.40 30.85
CA MET A 274 10.22 -4.73 31.95
C MET A 274 9.66 -5.73 32.97
N ARG A 275 9.05 -6.83 32.50
CA ARG A 275 8.52 -7.89 33.37
C ARG A 275 9.60 -8.50 34.25
N LYS A 276 10.80 -8.73 33.70
CA LYS A 276 11.96 -9.23 34.45
C LYS A 276 12.51 -8.19 35.45
N GLY A 277 12.41 -6.90 35.14
CA GLY A 277 12.80 -5.80 36.03
C GLY A 277 11.74 -5.38 37.07
N ALA A 278 10.54 -5.95 37.02
CA ALA A 278 9.43 -5.63 37.93
C ALA A 278 9.57 -6.39 39.27
N GLU A 279 10.54 -5.99 40.09
CA GLU A 279 10.94 -6.69 41.32
C GLU A 279 9.86 -6.80 42.41
N ASN A 280 8.82 -5.94 42.39
CA ASN A 280 7.77 -5.88 43.41
C ASN A 280 6.37 -5.99 42.81
N VAL A 281 5.45 -6.64 43.54
CA VAL A 281 4.05 -6.91 43.12
C VAL A 281 3.31 -5.66 42.60
N ALA A 282 3.54 -4.49 43.20
CA ALA A 282 2.96 -3.23 42.72
C ALA A 282 3.43 -2.85 41.30
N LYS A 283 4.73 -3.00 40.99
CA LYS A 283 5.26 -2.77 39.63
C LYS A 283 4.71 -3.79 38.63
N VAL A 284 4.51 -5.04 39.05
CA VAL A 284 3.92 -6.10 38.23
C VAL A 284 2.44 -5.81 37.91
N LEU A 285 1.66 -5.33 38.88
CA LEU A 285 0.26 -4.92 38.66
C LEU A 285 0.17 -3.73 37.70
N VAL A 286 0.98 -2.69 37.90
CA VAL A 286 1.05 -1.52 37.01
C VAL A 286 1.48 -1.91 35.60
N LEU A 287 2.45 -2.82 35.45
CA LEU A 287 2.84 -3.35 34.14
C LEU A 287 1.71 -4.14 33.47
N LYS A 288 0.96 -4.95 34.23
CA LYS A 288 -0.23 -5.65 33.73
C LYS A 288 -1.28 -4.67 33.23
N GLU A 289 -1.61 -3.63 34.01
CA GLU A 289 -2.56 -2.59 33.61
C GLU A 289 -2.11 -1.82 32.36
N ALA A 290 -0.80 -1.53 32.25
CA ALA A 290 -0.24 -0.92 31.05
C ALA A 290 -0.35 -1.82 29.80
N ILE A 291 -0.08 -3.13 29.94
CA ILE A 291 -0.23 -4.11 28.86
C ILE A 291 -1.71 -4.28 28.47
N GLU A 292 -2.63 -4.25 29.43
CA GLU A 292 -4.08 -4.32 29.19
C GLU A 292 -4.60 -3.05 28.50
N ALA A 293 -4.14 -1.86 28.92
CA ALA A 293 -4.45 -0.60 28.23
C ALA A 293 -3.90 -0.57 26.80
N LEU A 294 -2.65 -1.01 26.60
CA LEU A 294 -2.07 -1.22 25.27
C LEU A 294 -2.92 -2.18 24.45
N SER A 295 -3.31 -3.34 24.99
CA SER A 295 -4.11 -4.34 24.28
C SER A 295 -5.51 -3.84 23.87
N LEU A 296 -6.07 -2.87 24.59
CA LEU A 296 -7.34 -2.22 24.27
C LEU A 296 -7.21 -1.16 23.17
N LEU A 297 -6.06 -0.47 23.10
CA LEU A 297 -5.78 0.59 22.13
C LEU A 297 -5.09 0.09 20.85
N SER A 298 -4.39 -1.05 20.94
CA SER A 298 -3.39 -1.49 19.96
C SER A 298 -3.97 -2.13 18.70
N ALA A 299 -3.38 -1.77 17.56
CA ALA A 299 -3.60 -2.44 16.29
C ALA A 299 -2.98 -3.86 16.26
N LEU A 300 -1.99 -4.12 17.11
CA LEU A 300 -1.21 -5.34 17.22
C LEU A 300 -1.71 -6.35 18.27
N ARG A 301 -2.86 -6.11 18.91
CA ARG A 301 -3.41 -6.89 20.05
C ARG A 301 -3.41 -8.43 19.93
N PHE A 302 -3.33 -9.00 18.73
CA PHE A 302 -3.27 -10.46 18.50
C PHE A 302 -1.86 -11.05 18.58
N SER A 303 -0.83 -10.20 18.68
CA SER A 303 0.58 -10.58 18.75
C SER A 303 1.24 -10.18 20.08
N LEU A 304 0.50 -9.50 20.97
CA LEU A 304 0.92 -9.24 22.34
C LEU A 304 0.86 -10.54 23.17
N PRO A 305 1.83 -10.78 24.08
CA PRO A 305 1.78 -11.93 24.96
C PRO A 305 0.58 -11.84 25.92
N SER A 306 -0.32 -12.81 25.85
CA SER A 306 -1.43 -12.93 26.81
C SER A 306 -0.88 -13.12 28.23
N VAL A 307 -1.38 -12.32 29.18
CA VAL A 307 -1.04 -12.47 30.59
C VAL A 307 -1.72 -13.75 31.11
N PRO A 308 -0.97 -14.78 31.53
CA PRO A 308 -1.59 -15.97 32.11
C PRO A 308 -2.31 -15.57 33.41
N PRO A 309 -3.52 -16.10 33.69
CA PRO A 309 -4.24 -15.76 34.91
C PRO A 309 -3.43 -16.24 36.13
N SER A 310 -2.83 -15.30 36.85
CA SER A 310 -2.23 -15.54 38.16
C SER A 310 -3.35 -15.93 39.12
N ALA A 311 -3.46 -17.23 39.39
CA ALA A 311 -4.51 -17.75 40.26
C ALA A 311 -4.37 -17.22 41.70
N PRO A 312 -5.50 -16.91 42.34
CA PRO A 312 -5.84 -17.44 43.64
C PRO A 312 -6.80 -18.61 43.48
N ALA A 313 -6.64 -19.64 44.32
CA ALA A 313 -7.64 -20.69 44.42
C ALA A 313 -8.95 -20.18 45.04
N LEU A 314 -10.05 -20.89 44.78
CA LEU A 314 -11.37 -20.78 45.44
C LEU A 314 -12.20 -19.51 45.16
N LEU A 315 -12.97 -19.54 44.07
CA LEU A 315 -14.43 -19.77 44.17
C LEU A 315 -15.05 -19.86 42.77
N GLY A 316 -15.76 -20.95 42.50
CA GLY A 316 -16.46 -21.12 41.23
C GLY A 316 -17.88 -20.59 41.31
N ILE A 317 -18.29 -19.80 40.31
CA ILE A 317 -19.65 -19.77 39.75
C ILE A 317 -19.44 -19.77 38.24
N GLY A 318 -20.03 -20.74 37.53
CA GLY A 318 -19.95 -20.80 36.08
C GLY A 318 -20.82 -19.73 35.43
N LEU A 319 -20.37 -19.19 34.30
CA LEU A 319 -21.25 -18.54 33.34
C LEU A 319 -21.32 -19.37 32.07
N SER A 320 -22.52 -19.88 31.83
CA SER A 320 -22.93 -20.67 30.69
C SER A 320 -22.74 -19.93 29.37
N VAL A 321 -22.53 -20.71 28.32
CA VAL A 321 -22.71 -20.28 26.92
C VAL A 321 -24.07 -19.61 26.76
N GLY A 322 -24.06 -18.34 26.35
CA GLY A 322 -25.13 -17.68 25.61
C GLY A 322 -24.51 -17.12 24.32
N GLY A 323 -25.16 -17.17 23.16
CA GLY A 323 -26.60 -17.25 22.94
C GLY A 323 -27.09 -15.91 22.42
N ASP A 324 -26.83 -15.67 21.12
CA ASP A 324 -27.27 -14.54 20.30
C ASP A 324 -27.15 -13.12 20.88
N GLY A 325 -26.01 -12.48 20.58
CA GLY A 325 -25.83 -11.03 20.62
C GLY A 325 -24.65 -10.62 19.73
N PRO A 326 -24.76 -9.56 18.90
CA PRO A 326 -23.66 -9.13 18.05
C PRO A 326 -22.51 -8.55 18.89
N MET A 327 -21.33 -9.18 18.85
CA MET A 327 -20.13 -8.66 19.54
C MET A 327 -19.60 -7.39 18.87
N MET A 328 -20.13 -6.25 19.32
CA MET A 328 -19.69 -4.91 18.99
C MET A 328 -18.40 -4.58 19.77
N GLY A 329 -17.23 -5.01 19.25
CA GLY A 329 -15.95 -4.86 19.98
C GLY A 329 -14.72 -4.83 19.08
N THR A 330 -14.37 -3.64 18.58
CA THR A 330 -13.09 -3.24 17.94
C THR A 330 -12.46 -4.25 16.96
N ARG A 331 -13.25 -5.12 16.35
CA ARG A 331 -12.84 -6.02 15.28
C ARG A 331 -12.79 -5.25 13.97
N MET A 332 -11.59 -4.95 13.48
CA MET A 332 -11.32 -5.09 12.05
C MET A 332 -11.15 -6.59 11.74
N VAL A 333 -12.17 -7.39 12.08
CA VAL A 333 -12.40 -8.65 11.36
C VAL A 333 -12.78 -8.17 9.97
N VAL A 334 -11.93 -8.50 9.02
CA VAL A 334 -12.11 -8.35 7.58
C VAL A 334 -13.56 -8.71 7.23
N SER A 335 -14.42 -7.69 7.12
CA SER A 335 -15.86 -7.87 6.94
C SER A 335 -16.15 -8.26 5.51
N ALA A 336 -17.28 -8.93 5.26
CA ALA A 336 -17.66 -9.26 3.88
C ALA A 336 -17.75 -8.00 3.00
N GLU A 337 -18.20 -6.88 3.57
CA GLU A 337 -18.27 -5.57 2.93
C GLU A 337 -16.87 -5.01 2.61
N TRP A 338 -15.91 -5.11 3.54
CA TRP A 338 -14.53 -4.68 3.32
C TRP A 338 -13.81 -5.54 2.28
N VAL A 339 -14.02 -6.87 2.30
CA VAL A 339 -13.49 -7.78 1.25
C VAL A 339 -14.07 -7.40 -0.10
N GLU A 340 -15.37 -7.16 -0.19
CA GLU A 340 -16.02 -6.77 -1.44
C GLU A 340 -15.51 -5.42 -1.95
N MET A 341 -15.37 -4.43 -1.06
CA MET A 341 -14.76 -3.13 -1.37
C MET A 341 -13.35 -3.30 -1.96
N MET A 342 -12.48 -4.06 -1.30
CA MET A 342 -11.13 -4.34 -1.81
C MET A 342 -11.17 -5.08 -3.14
N ARG A 343 -12.05 -6.07 -3.30
CA ARG A 343 -12.23 -6.83 -4.54
C ARG A 343 -12.68 -5.94 -5.71
N GLN A 344 -13.59 -5.00 -5.47
CA GLN A 344 -14.02 -4.03 -6.49
C GLN A 344 -12.88 -3.09 -6.89
N LEU A 345 -12.07 -2.64 -5.93
CA LEU A 345 -10.91 -1.78 -6.21
C LEU A 345 -9.78 -2.50 -6.96
N VAL A 346 -9.51 -3.76 -6.65
CA VAL A 346 -8.55 -4.59 -7.41
C VAL A 346 -9.07 -4.86 -8.82
N ARG A 347 -10.34 -5.23 -8.99
CA ARG A 347 -10.98 -5.40 -10.31
C ARG A 347 -11.00 -4.12 -11.14
N ALA A 348 -11.11 -2.97 -10.48
CA ALA A 348 -11.01 -1.66 -11.10
C ALA A 348 -9.57 -1.31 -11.53
N GLY A 349 -8.55 -1.98 -10.99
CA GLY A 349 -7.13 -1.61 -11.14
C GLY A 349 -6.72 -0.39 -10.31
N VAL A 350 -7.50 -0.05 -9.28
CA VAL A 350 -7.23 1.07 -8.36
C VAL A 350 -6.33 0.63 -7.21
N LEU A 351 -6.44 -0.62 -6.76
CA LEU A 351 -5.51 -1.22 -5.81
C LEU A 351 -4.78 -2.40 -6.47
N SER A 352 -3.49 -2.50 -6.20
CA SER A 352 -2.65 -3.62 -6.59
C SER A 352 -2.87 -4.83 -5.65
N PRO A 353 -2.78 -6.07 -6.17
CA PRO A 353 -2.85 -7.27 -5.33
C PRO A 353 -1.80 -7.34 -4.19
N PRO A 354 -0.54 -6.87 -4.35
CA PRO A 354 0.44 -6.85 -3.26
C PRO A 354 -0.01 -6.03 -2.06
N VAL A 355 -0.53 -4.82 -2.30
CA VAL A 355 -0.96 -3.90 -1.23
C VAL A 355 -2.15 -4.47 -0.46
N VAL A 356 -3.14 -5.05 -1.15
CA VAL A 356 -4.29 -5.71 -0.49
C VAL A 356 -3.84 -6.95 0.29
N SER A 357 -2.95 -7.78 -0.28
CA SER A 357 -2.38 -8.95 0.41
C SER A 357 -1.62 -8.53 1.68
N ALA A 358 -0.82 -7.46 1.60
CA ALA A 358 -0.09 -6.92 2.74
C ALA A 358 -1.02 -6.40 3.85
N ALA A 359 -2.03 -5.60 3.50
CA ALA A 359 -3.03 -5.11 4.44
C ALA A 359 -3.75 -6.26 5.17
N ILE A 360 -4.13 -7.32 4.44
CA ILE A 360 -4.75 -8.53 5.02
C ILE A 360 -3.79 -9.26 5.96
N ARG A 361 -2.51 -9.41 5.59
CA ARG A 361 -1.47 -10.04 6.44
C ARG A 361 -1.25 -9.29 7.76
N ILE A 362 -1.36 -7.96 7.72
CA ILE A 362 -1.25 -7.10 8.92
C ILE A 362 -2.50 -7.26 9.79
N GLN A 363 -3.70 -7.13 9.21
CA GLN A 363 -4.97 -7.18 9.95
C GLN A 363 -5.30 -8.57 10.53
N ALA A 364 -4.96 -9.65 9.82
CA ALA A 364 -5.13 -11.02 10.31
C ALA A 364 -4.06 -11.44 11.34
N GLY A 365 -2.96 -10.68 11.44
CA GLY A 365 -1.80 -10.99 12.27
C GLY A 365 -0.90 -12.09 11.70
N GLN A 366 0.40 -11.97 11.92
CA GLN A 366 1.40 -12.94 11.44
C GLN A 366 1.18 -14.35 12.04
N VAL A 367 0.69 -14.45 13.28
CA VAL A 367 0.53 -15.72 14.01
C VAL A 367 -0.53 -16.64 13.38
N MET A 368 -1.66 -16.09 12.89
CA MET A 368 -2.69 -16.90 12.22
C MET A 368 -2.19 -17.46 10.88
N LEU A 369 -1.32 -16.71 10.19
CA LEU A 369 -0.76 -17.11 8.88
C LEU A 369 0.44 -18.07 9.01
N ALA A 370 1.21 -17.96 10.09
CA ALA A 370 2.27 -18.92 10.41
C ALA A 370 1.72 -20.34 10.64
N GLN A 371 0.55 -20.46 11.28
CA GLN A 371 -0.16 -21.74 11.41
C GLN A 371 -0.74 -22.24 10.08
N ALA A 372 -1.11 -21.33 9.17
CA ALA A 372 -1.68 -21.62 7.86
C ALA A 372 -0.65 -21.73 6.70
N HIS A 373 0.64 -21.96 7.01
CA HIS A 373 1.72 -22.13 6.02
C HIS A 373 1.86 -20.94 5.04
N GLY A 374 1.49 -19.72 5.47
CA GLY A 374 1.58 -18.51 4.66
C GLY A 374 0.46 -18.34 3.61
N GLU A 375 -0.54 -19.23 3.59
CA GLU A 375 -1.66 -19.14 2.67
C GLU A 375 -2.71 -18.10 3.12
N LEU A 376 -3.33 -17.41 2.16
CA LEU A 376 -4.40 -16.45 2.45
C LEU A 376 -5.70 -17.17 2.89
N PRO A 377 -6.53 -16.53 3.74
CA PRO A 377 -7.83 -17.07 4.15
C PRO A 377 -8.70 -17.43 2.94
N ARG A 378 -9.49 -18.52 3.04
CA ARG A 378 -10.23 -19.10 1.91
C ARG A 378 -11.07 -18.09 1.12
N GLY A 379 -11.84 -17.22 1.80
CA GLY A 379 -12.66 -16.19 1.14
C GLY A 379 -11.84 -15.06 0.47
N VAL A 380 -10.58 -14.86 0.87
CA VAL A 380 -9.64 -13.93 0.21
C VAL A 380 -9.00 -14.61 -1.00
N ARG A 381 -8.66 -15.89 -0.87
CA ARG A 381 -8.12 -16.74 -1.94
C ARG A 381 -9.10 -16.88 -3.10
N GLU A 382 -10.36 -17.19 -2.81
CA GLU A 382 -11.48 -17.25 -3.76
C GLU A 382 -11.82 -15.86 -4.37
N ALA A 383 -11.43 -14.75 -3.71
CA ALA A 383 -11.65 -13.38 -4.20
C ALA A 383 -10.49 -12.82 -5.05
N LEU A 384 -9.25 -13.27 -4.82
CA LEU A 384 -8.06 -12.92 -5.60
C LEU A 384 -7.80 -13.89 -6.76
N GLY A 385 -8.36 -15.11 -6.69
CA GLY A 385 -8.21 -16.19 -7.67
C GLY A 385 -7.03 -17.12 -7.33
N ASP A 386 -7.27 -18.44 -7.36
CA ASP A 386 -6.23 -19.47 -7.29
C ASP A 386 -5.48 -19.62 -8.63
N GLY A 387 -5.01 -18.49 -9.17
CA GLY A 387 -4.21 -18.43 -10.37
C GLY A 387 -2.71 -18.53 -10.05
N PRO A 388 -1.88 -19.16 -10.93
CA PRO A 388 -0.43 -19.20 -10.76
C PRO A 388 0.21 -17.80 -10.66
N GLU A 389 -0.47 -16.76 -11.12
CA GLU A 389 -0.10 -15.36 -10.97
C GLU A 389 0.09 -14.94 -9.50
N VAL A 390 -0.72 -15.47 -8.57
CA VAL A 390 -0.70 -15.03 -7.16
C VAL A 390 0.46 -15.64 -6.36
N GLY A 391 0.90 -16.85 -6.75
CA GLY A 391 2.07 -17.51 -6.16
C GLY A 391 3.41 -17.12 -6.80
N ALA A 392 3.39 -16.69 -8.06
CA ALA A 392 4.60 -16.41 -8.85
C ALA A 392 4.96 -14.92 -8.96
N MET A 393 4.29 -14.01 -8.23
CA MET A 393 4.49 -12.56 -8.37
C MET A 393 5.76 -12.00 -7.70
N ARG A 394 6.90 -12.66 -7.95
CA ARG A 394 8.14 -11.92 -8.19
C ARG A 394 8.16 -11.51 -9.67
N GLU A 395 7.61 -10.35 -9.99
CA GLU A 395 8.18 -9.59 -11.11
C GLU A 395 9.63 -9.21 -10.71
N THR A 396 10.59 -10.08 -11.04
CA THR A 396 11.93 -9.61 -11.31
C THR A 396 11.81 -8.62 -12.45
N GLY A 397 11.93 -7.32 -12.14
CA GLY A 397 11.75 -6.24 -13.11
C GLY A 397 12.56 -6.52 -14.39
N LYS A 398 11.95 -6.23 -15.54
CA LYS A 398 12.39 -6.67 -16.88
C LYS A 398 13.83 -6.29 -17.26
N ALA A 399 14.45 -5.39 -16.49
CA ALA A 399 15.89 -5.14 -16.47
C ALA A 399 16.77 -6.40 -16.38
N GLY A 400 16.28 -7.50 -15.79
CA GLY A 400 17.01 -8.78 -15.74
C GLY A 400 17.18 -9.50 -17.09
N ALA A 401 16.40 -9.13 -18.11
CA ALA A 401 16.37 -9.82 -19.41
C ALA A 401 16.99 -9.02 -20.57
N GLY A 402 17.57 -7.83 -20.30
CA GLY A 402 18.17 -6.98 -21.34
C GLY A 402 17.18 -6.33 -22.32
N MET A 403 15.87 -6.49 -22.10
CA MET A 403 14.82 -5.87 -22.92
C MET A 403 14.60 -4.42 -22.48
N ALA A 404 14.53 -3.49 -23.45
CA ALA A 404 14.19 -2.09 -23.18
C ALA A 404 12.76 -1.96 -22.62
N GLU A 405 12.53 -0.97 -21.74
CA GLU A 405 11.16 -0.65 -21.33
C GLU A 405 10.33 -0.16 -22.54
N PRO A 406 9.06 -0.57 -22.67
CA PRO A 406 8.17 -0.02 -23.69
C PRO A 406 8.02 1.50 -23.54
N PRO A 407 8.04 2.27 -24.65
CA PRO A 407 7.95 3.72 -24.60
C PRO A 407 6.65 4.20 -23.93
N ARG A 408 6.74 5.35 -23.26
CA ARG A 408 5.59 6.05 -22.70
C ARG A 408 5.13 7.12 -23.70
N HIS A 409 3.90 7.01 -24.17
CA HIS A 409 3.25 7.98 -25.05
C HIS A 409 2.46 9.00 -24.23
N HIS A 410 2.58 10.30 -24.50
CA HIS A 410 1.67 11.31 -23.97
C HIS A 410 0.37 11.34 -24.79
N VAL A 411 -0.74 10.93 -24.18
CA VAL A 411 -2.06 10.97 -24.81
C VAL A 411 -2.50 12.42 -25.04
N LEU A 412 -2.16 13.32 -24.11
CA LEU A 412 -2.36 14.77 -24.22
C LEU A 412 -1.04 15.44 -24.68
N PRO A 413 -0.98 16.03 -25.89
CA PRO A 413 0.25 16.56 -26.49
C PRO A 413 1.03 17.56 -25.62
N LYS A 414 2.25 17.19 -25.20
CA LYS A 414 3.07 17.97 -24.26
C LYS A 414 3.51 19.33 -24.82
N GLU A 415 3.75 19.45 -26.12
CA GLU A 415 4.05 20.72 -26.78
C GLU A 415 2.89 21.75 -26.71
N PHE A 416 1.67 21.31 -26.43
CA PHE A 416 0.49 22.17 -26.25
C PHE A 416 0.09 22.33 -24.77
N ARG A 417 1.02 22.13 -23.82
CA ARG A 417 0.76 22.21 -22.36
C ARG A 417 -0.06 23.43 -21.95
N GLU A 418 0.34 24.64 -22.34
CA GLU A 418 -0.39 25.87 -21.98
C GLU A 418 -1.86 25.87 -22.44
N TRP A 419 -2.15 25.19 -23.56
CA TRP A 419 -3.52 25.08 -24.09
C TRP A 419 -4.37 24.18 -23.17
N PHE A 420 -3.80 23.09 -22.66
CA PHE A 420 -4.46 22.21 -21.70
C PHE A 420 -4.57 22.83 -20.29
N GLU A 421 -3.53 23.51 -19.81
CA GLU A 421 -3.55 24.19 -18.51
C GLU A 421 -4.66 25.26 -18.44
N LYS A 422 -4.83 26.06 -19.50
CA LYS A 422 -5.94 27.03 -19.66
C LYS A 422 -7.33 26.39 -19.60
N ARG A 423 -7.44 25.07 -19.75
CA ARG A 423 -8.68 24.26 -19.72
C ARG A 423 -8.81 23.40 -18.46
N GLY A 424 -7.93 23.58 -17.47
CA GLY A 424 -8.01 22.93 -16.15
C GLY A 424 -7.25 21.61 -16.02
N PHE A 425 -6.32 21.31 -16.93
CA PHE A 425 -5.35 20.23 -16.77
C PHE A 425 -4.14 20.71 -15.97
N THR A 426 -4.28 20.73 -14.65
CA THR A 426 -3.28 21.22 -13.69
C THR A 426 -3.32 20.38 -12.41
N GLY A 427 -2.25 20.37 -11.62
CA GLY A 427 -2.21 19.68 -10.33
C GLY A 427 -2.38 18.16 -10.49
N GLU A 428 -3.32 17.55 -9.78
CA GLU A 428 -3.61 16.11 -9.93
C GLU A 428 -4.16 15.72 -11.30
N MET A 429 -4.58 16.70 -12.12
CA MET A 429 -5.06 16.51 -13.50
C MET A 429 -4.07 17.08 -14.54
N ASP A 430 -2.80 17.27 -14.20
CA ASP A 430 -1.77 17.67 -15.17
C ASP A 430 -1.67 16.68 -16.34
N ILE A 431 -1.34 17.18 -17.54
CA ILE A 431 -1.21 16.34 -18.75
C ILE A 431 -0.13 15.25 -18.62
N ASP A 432 0.87 15.43 -17.77
CA ASP A 432 1.87 14.40 -17.46
C ASP A 432 1.29 13.22 -16.66
N GLN A 433 0.05 13.26 -16.17
CA GLN A 433 -0.65 12.08 -15.64
C GLN A 433 -1.23 11.18 -16.75
N PHE A 434 -1.33 11.69 -17.99
CA PHE A 434 -2.00 11.03 -19.12
C PHE A 434 -1.00 10.40 -20.09
N CYS A 435 -0.07 9.59 -19.58
CA CYS A 435 0.78 8.75 -20.42
C CYS A 435 0.30 7.30 -20.46
N VAL A 436 0.65 6.58 -21.52
CA VAL A 436 0.35 5.14 -21.66
C VAL A 436 1.59 4.41 -22.12
N LYS A 437 1.80 3.15 -21.68
CA LYS A 437 2.85 2.29 -22.25
C LYS A 437 2.33 1.70 -23.56
N LEU A 438 3.09 1.84 -24.64
CA LEU A 438 2.78 1.24 -25.94
C LEU A 438 3.92 0.32 -26.37
N GLU A 439 3.61 -0.68 -27.19
CA GLU A 439 4.64 -1.41 -27.94
C GLU A 439 5.40 -0.44 -28.84
N GLN A 440 6.71 -0.62 -29.01
CA GLN A 440 7.56 0.25 -29.82
C GLN A 440 6.99 0.46 -31.24
N ALA A 441 6.56 -0.61 -31.91
CA ALA A 441 5.98 -0.54 -33.25
C ALA A 441 4.66 0.25 -33.29
N HIS A 442 3.80 0.09 -32.28
CA HIS A 442 2.55 0.87 -32.17
C HIS A 442 2.86 2.35 -31.88
N HIS A 443 3.79 2.63 -30.96
CA HIS A 443 4.25 3.98 -30.61
C HIS A 443 4.83 4.71 -31.83
N GLU A 444 5.64 4.03 -32.65
CA GLU A 444 6.15 4.57 -33.90
C GLU A 444 5.02 4.79 -34.91
N ALA A 445 4.09 3.84 -35.06
CA ALA A 445 2.97 3.96 -36.01
C ALA A 445 2.08 5.18 -35.75
N ILE A 446 1.72 5.47 -34.49
CA ILE A 446 0.94 6.68 -34.14
C ILE A 446 1.71 8.00 -34.30
N HIS A 447 3.04 7.91 -34.48
CA HIS A 447 3.92 9.03 -34.80
C HIS A 447 4.45 9.02 -36.24
N GLY A 448 3.89 8.22 -37.15
CA GLY A 448 4.27 8.19 -38.57
C GLY A 448 5.53 7.39 -38.93
N GLY A 449 6.08 6.63 -37.98
CA GLY A 449 7.22 5.72 -38.16
C GLY A 449 8.59 6.35 -37.93
N GLY A 450 9.50 5.62 -37.28
CA GLY A 450 10.90 6.03 -37.08
C GLY A 450 11.06 7.19 -36.09
N ASP A 451 11.79 8.25 -36.49
CA ASP A 451 12.04 9.41 -35.63
C ASP A 451 10.75 10.26 -35.49
N TRP A 452 10.13 10.16 -34.31
CA TRP A 452 8.93 10.91 -33.93
C TRP A 452 9.05 12.43 -34.15
N LYS A 453 10.27 13.00 -34.11
CA LYS A 453 10.50 14.43 -34.37
C LYS A 453 10.25 14.80 -35.83
N LEU A 454 10.59 13.91 -36.76
CA LEU A 454 10.29 14.04 -38.19
C LEU A 454 8.81 13.69 -38.45
N GLY A 455 8.30 12.70 -37.72
CA GLY A 455 6.90 12.30 -37.68
C GLY A 455 5.91 13.43 -37.37
N ARG A 456 6.33 14.48 -36.65
CA ARG A 456 5.50 15.66 -36.33
C ARG A 456 4.95 16.44 -37.53
N ALA A 457 5.42 16.18 -38.76
CA ALA A 457 4.85 16.75 -39.98
C ALA A 457 3.89 15.79 -40.73
N TRP A 458 3.71 14.55 -40.24
CA TRP A 458 3.04 13.48 -40.98
C TRP A 458 1.50 13.55 -40.86
N PRO A 459 0.75 13.44 -41.98
CA PRO A 459 -0.71 13.40 -41.94
C PRO A 459 -1.19 12.16 -41.16
N GLY A 460 -1.89 12.39 -40.05
CA GLY A 460 -2.37 11.30 -39.18
C GLY A 460 -1.46 11.00 -37.97
N GLU A 461 -0.49 11.87 -37.68
CA GLU A 461 0.24 11.86 -36.40
C GLU A 461 -0.72 12.19 -35.23
N TRP A 462 -0.58 11.46 -34.10
CA TRP A 462 -1.53 11.54 -32.97
C TRP A 462 -1.72 12.95 -32.42
N ASN A 463 -0.63 13.69 -32.18
CA ASN A 463 -0.72 15.03 -31.59
C ASN A 463 -1.42 16.01 -32.52
N GLN A 464 -1.13 15.96 -33.83
CA GLN A 464 -1.86 16.73 -34.83
C GLN A 464 -3.36 16.38 -34.84
N ILE A 465 -3.72 15.08 -34.91
CA ILE A 465 -5.12 14.65 -34.92
C ILE A 465 -5.87 15.17 -33.69
N ILE A 466 -5.29 14.99 -32.50
CA ILE A 466 -5.91 15.43 -31.25
C ILE A 466 -6.14 16.94 -31.26
N MET A 467 -5.14 17.75 -31.60
CA MET A 467 -5.31 19.20 -31.64
C MET A 467 -6.26 19.68 -32.74
N GLU A 468 -6.28 19.04 -33.91
CA GLU A 468 -7.22 19.35 -35.00
C GLU A 468 -8.68 19.01 -34.62
N VAL A 469 -8.89 17.88 -33.94
CA VAL A 469 -10.22 17.45 -33.48
C VAL A 469 -10.72 18.33 -32.33
N LEU A 470 -9.86 18.67 -31.36
CA LEU A 470 -10.19 19.57 -30.26
C LEU A 470 -10.47 20.99 -30.78
N GLY A 471 -9.61 21.54 -31.65
CA GLY A 471 -9.82 22.87 -32.26
C GLY A 471 -11.11 22.97 -33.08
N ARG A 472 -11.46 21.92 -33.85
CA ARG A 472 -12.77 21.83 -34.53
C ARG A 472 -13.93 21.74 -33.55
N ALA A 473 -13.78 21.06 -32.41
CA ALA A 473 -14.81 20.99 -31.39
C ALA A 473 -15.03 22.34 -30.68
N GLU A 474 -13.96 23.09 -30.34
CA GLU A 474 -14.09 24.47 -29.83
C GLU A 474 -14.80 25.38 -30.84
N SER A 475 -14.39 25.29 -32.12
CA SER A 475 -14.94 26.09 -33.21
C SER A 475 -16.44 25.84 -33.41
N ARG A 476 -16.90 24.58 -33.27
CA ARG A 476 -18.32 24.20 -33.34
C ARG A 476 -19.10 24.60 -32.09
N ALA A 477 -18.47 24.54 -30.91
CA ALA A 477 -19.09 24.96 -29.65
C ALA A 477 -19.19 26.48 -29.51
N GLY A 478 -18.40 27.25 -30.28
CA GLY A 478 -18.31 28.71 -30.17
C GLY A 478 -17.66 29.19 -28.87
N ARG A 479 -17.00 28.29 -28.13
CA ARG A 479 -16.38 28.54 -26.82
C ARG A 479 -15.22 27.61 -26.56
N MET A 480 -14.42 27.94 -25.55
CA MET A 480 -13.43 27.04 -24.99
C MET A 480 -14.09 25.75 -24.46
N LEU A 481 -13.46 24.60 -24.71
CA LEU A 481 -13.89 23.33 -24.15
C LEU A 481 -13.49 23.20 -22.68
N THR A 482 -14.33 22.52 -21.91
CA THR A 482 -14.02 22.10 -20.55
C THR A 482 -13.13 20.85 -20.56
N ARG A 483 -12.38 20.62 -19.48
CA ARG A 483 -11.58 19.40 -19.25
C ARG A 483 -12.35 18.11 -19.58
N ASN A 484 -13.60 18.01 -19.14
CA ASN A 484 -14.36 16.76 -19.25
C ASN A 484 -14.86 16.53 -20.71
N GLU A 485 -15.15 17.60 -21.46
CA GLU A 485 -15.40 17.52 -22.90
C GLU A 485 -14.15 17.09 -23.69
N ILE A 486 -12.98 17.60 -23.31
CA ILE A 486 -11.69 17.22 -23.91
C ILE A 486 -11.41 15.74 -23.66
N LEU A 487 -11.57 15.28 -22.41
CA LEU A 487 -11.39 13.86 -22.04
C LEU A 487 -12.37 12.94 -22.79
N LYS A 488 -13.63 13.35 -22.96
CA LYS A 488 -14.62 12.61 -23.78
C LYS A 488 -14.20 12.51 -25.26
N ILE A 489 -13.67 13.59 -25.84
CA ILE A 489 -13.17 13.58 -27.23
C ILE A 489 -11.93 12.70 -27.36
N VAL A 490 -11.01 12.78 -26.39
CA VAL A 490 -9.77 11.98 -26.34
C VAL A 490 -10.09 10.51 -26.15
N ALA A 491 -11.05 10.14 -25.29
CA ALA A 491 -11.51 8.76 -25.10
C ALA A 491 -11.92 8.10 -26.43
N GLY A 492 -12.83 8.73 -27.17
CA GLY A 492 -13.27 8.22 -28.48
C GLY A 492 -12.16 8.20 -29.54
N ARG A 493 -11.08 8.97 -29.37
CA ARG A 493 -9.88 8.87 -30.22
C ARG A 493 -8.95 7.76 -29.80
N MET A 494 -8.78 7.53 -28.50
CA MET A 494 -7.99 6.39 -27.99
C MET A 494 -8.61 5.07 -28.44
N GLU A 495 -9.93 4.93 -28.31
CA GLU A 495 -10.68 3.76 -28.80
C GLU A 495 -10.47 3.54 -30.31
N ALA A 496 -10.67 4.57 -31.12
CA ALA A 496 -10.54 4.49 -32.59
C ALA A 496 -9.11 4.15 -33.09
N TYR A 497 -8.09 4.37 -32.26
CA TYR A 497 -6.68 4.08 -32.57
C TYR A 497 -6.12 2.90 -31.74
N TYR A 498 -6.97 2.17 -31.01
CA TYR A 498 -6.60 1.04 -30.14
C TYR A 498 -5.56 1.40 -29.06
N ILE A 499 -5.55 2.65 -28.59
CA ILE A 499 -4.69 3.11 -27.50
C ILE A 499 -5.37 2.79 -26.15
N PRO A 500 -4.71 2.07 -25.23
CA PRO A 500 -5.33 1.63 -23.99
C PRO A 500 -5.56 2.78 -23.00
N MET A 501 -6.74 2.87 -22.39
CA MET A 501 -7.04 3.81 -21.29
C MET A 501 -6.49 3.31 -19.94
N ASN A 502 -5.17 3.08 -19.90
CA ASN A 502 -4.42 2.65 -18.73
C ASN A 502 -3.34 3.70 -18.44
N PHE A 503 -3.77 4.83 -17.88
CA PHE A 503 -2.89 5.96 -17.65
C PHE A 503 -1.83 5.67 -16.57
N ILE A 504 -0.63 6.14 -16.84
CA ILE A 504 0.50 6.16 -15.93
C ILE A 504 1.12 7.56 -15.91
N PRO A 505 1.70 8.01 -14.79
CA PRO A 505 2.47 9.25 -14.77
C PRO A 505 3.69 9.18 -15.71
N TRP A 506 3.93 10.28 -16.41
CA TRP A 506 5.19 10.58 -17.06
C TRP A 506 6.32 10.54 -16.04
N ARG A 507 7.47 10.02 -16.46
CA ARG A 507 8.76 10.29 -15.84
C ARG A 507 9.62 10.89 -16.93
N GLY A 508 10.25 12.02 -16.64
CA GLY A 508 11.19 12.63 -17.58
C GLY A 508 12.38 11.72 -17.88
N PRO A 509 13.07 11.96 -19.01
CA PRO A 509 14.51 11.69 -19.06
C PRO A 509 15.25 12.52 -17.99
#